data_AF-A0A285TLV8-F1
#
_entry.id   AF-A0A285TLV8-F1
#
_cell.length_a   1.000
_cell.length_b   1.000
_cell.length_c   1.000
_cell.angle_alpha   90.00
_cell.angle_beta   90.00
_cell.angle_gamma   90.00
#
_symmetry.space_group_name_H-M   'P 1'
#
loop_
_entity.id
_entity.type
_entity.pdbx_description
1 polymer ?
#
loop_
_entity_poly.entity_id
_entity_poly.type
_entity_poly.pdbx_seq_one_letter_code
_entity_poly.pdbx_strand_id
1 'polypeptide(L)'
;MGERKDSYLAVKGGSPRTPHAHMDAGSFIYEKNGVRWAIDLGMQNYFSLESKGVDLWNQSQEGQRWEVFRLNNMAHNTLTINGNRHLVNSHATFEQTFETNERKGVKIDMTSVFADCIKKTTRTVYLNKEDELVVEDELVTGGEQAMVTWIMVTPADARIISKNQIELTEAGQRMLLTVTSLKDVEMKIWSNTPSHDYDESNPESIRVGFETRLPADRKSLFKTTLVPIG
;
A
#
# COMPACT_ATOMS: atom_id res chain seq x y z
N MET A 1 -33.59 4.40 2.75
CA MET A 1 -32.31 4.63 2.04
C MET A 1 -31.81 3.26 1.64
N GLY A 2 -31.62 2.98 0.35
CA GLY A 2 -31.16 1.67 -0.10
C GLY A 2 -29.74 1.38 0.41
N GLU A 3 -29.46 0.12 0.75
CA GLU A 3 -28.11 -0.34 1.06
C GLU A 3 -27.17 0.06 -0.09
N ARG A 4 -26.12 0.84 0.19
CA ARG A 4 -25.09 1.16 -0.80
C ARG A 4 -24.32 -0.12 -1.13
N LYS A 5 -24.55 -0.67 -2.32
CA LYS A 5 -23.84 -1.85 -2.85
C LYS A 5 -22.68 -1.49 -3.78
N ASP A 6 -22.41 -0.20 -3.95
CA ASP A 6 -21.36 0.27 -4.83
C ASP A 6 -19.98 -0.10 -4.31
N SER A 7 -19.03 -0.20 -5.23
CA SER A 7 -17.61 -0.36 -4.92
C SER A 7 -16.83 0.82 -5.52
N TYR A 8 -15.88 1.35 -4.77
CA TYR A 8 -15.04 2.46 -5.19
C TYR A 8 -13.57 2.04 -5.09
N LEU A 9 -12.81 2.36 -6.13
CA LEU A 9 -11.37 2.16 -6.18
C LEU A 9 -10.71 3.46 -6.61
N ALA A 10 -9.79 3.96 -5.79
CA ALA A 10 -8.88 5.02 -6.17
C ALA A 10 -7.46 4.47 -6.18
N VAL A 11 -6.64 4.90 -7.13
CA VAL A 11 -5.24 4.46 -7.27
C VAL A 11 -4.38 5.68 -7.56
N LYS A 12 -3.20 5.75 -6.96
CA LYS A 12 -2.30 6.90 -7.08
C LYS A 12 -0.94 6.49 -7.65
N GLY A 13 -0.55 7.16 -8.73
CA GLY A 13 0.82 7.20 -9.24
C GLY A 13 1.54 8.48 -8.82
N GLY A 14 2.51 8.93 -9.60
CA GLY A 14 3.21 10.20 -9.39
C GLY A 14 4.51 10.07 -8.60
N SER A 15 4.95 11.17 -8.01
CA SER A 15 6.28 11.34 -7.42
C SER A 15 6.19 11.92 -6.00
N PRO A 16 7.07 11.51 -5.06
CA PRO A 16 7.19 12.17 -3.76
C PRO A 16 7.52 13.68 -3.85
N ARG A 17 8.12 14.14 -4.95
CA ARG A 17 8.48 15.55 -5.16
C ARG A 17 7.33 16.42 -5.68
N THR A 18 6.18 15.85 -5.98
CA THR A 18 4.98 16.65 -6.27
C THR A 18 4.63 17.46 -5.02
N PRO A 19 4.27 18.76 -5.14
CA PRO A 19 3.91 19.58 -3.99
C PRO A 19 2.87 18.89 -3.09
N HIS A 20 3.14 18.85 -1.79
CA HIS A 20 2.32 18.18 -0.77
C HIS A 20 2.15 16.67 -0.93
N ALA A 21 2.91 16.01 -1.82
CA ALA A 21 2.89 14.57 -1.93
C ALA A 21 3.57 13.89 -0.73
N HIS A 22 3.20 12.61 -0.58
CA HIS A 22 3.78 11.66 0.35
C HIS A 22 4.61 10.65 -0.44
N MET A 23 5.29 9.73 0.24
CA MET A 23 5.92 8.56 -0.38
C MET A 23 4.88 7.45 -0.64
N ASP A 24 3.83 7.77 -1.40
CA ASP A 24 2.64 6.92 -1.56
C ASP A 24 2.45 6.39 -2.99
N ALA A 25 3.53 6.34 -3.77
CA ALA A 25 3.48 5.88 -5.15
C ALA A 25 2.91 4.45 -5.23
N GLY A 26 1.96 4.22 -6.13
CA GLY A 26 1.29 2.93 -6.30
C GLY A 26 0.28 2.56 -5.22
N SER A 27 -0.09 3.52 -4.35
CA SER A 27 -1.12 3.32 -3.33
C SER A 27 -2.52 3.24 -3.93
N PHE A 28 -3.45 2.68 -3.15
CA PHE A 28 -4.86 2.54 -3.52
C PHE A 28 -5.78 2.75 -2.31
N ILE A 29 -7.04 3.09 -2.54
CA ILE A 29 -8.12 3.09 -1.54
C ILE A 29 -9.25 2.23 -2.11
N TYR A 30 -9.92 1.47 -1.26
CA TYR A 30 -10.99 0.58 -1.69
C TYR A 30 -12.16 0.61 -0.72
N GLU A 31 -13.36 0.80 -1.28
CA GLU A 31 -14.64 0.69 -0.60
C GLU A 31 -15.52 -0.35 -1.26
N LYS A 32 -16.31 -1.05 -0.44
CA LYS A 32 -17.39 -1.92 -0.90
C LYS A 32 -18.48 -2.02 0.14
N ASN A 33 -19.73 -2.04 -0.30
CA ASN A 33 -20.90 -2.21 0.56
C ASN A 33 -20.97 -1.18 1.70
N GLY A 34 -20.58 0.06 1.40
CA GLY A 34 -20.59 1.16 2.38
C GLY A 34 -19.44 1.16 3.40
N VAL A 35 -18.46 0.26 3.27
CA VAL A 35 -17.27 0.18 4.15
C VAL A 35 -16.00 0.49 3.36
N ARG A 36 -15.14 1.37 3.89
CA ARG A 36 -13.80 1.65 3.36
C ARG A 36 -12.78 0.70 4.00
N TRP A 37 -12.41 -0.32 3.24
CA TRP A 37 -11.54 -1.41 3.71
C TRP A 37 -10.05 -1.10 3.57
N ALA A 38 -9.67 -0.37 2.53
CA ALA A 38 -8.30 0.15 2.38
C ALA A 38 -8.38 1.67 2.48
N ILE A 39 -7.76 2.25 3.50
CA ILE A 39 -7.79 3.69 3.79
C ILE A 39 -6.45 4.35 3.51
N ASP A 40 -6.47 5.67 3.39
CA ASP A 40 -5.29 6.50 3.60
C ASP A 40 -5.46 7.23 4.94
N LEU A 41 -4.39 7.34 5.72
CA LEU A 41 -4.43 8.03 7.03
C LEU A 41 -4.60 9.54 6.89
N GLY A 42 -4.45 10.07 5.68
CA GLY A 42 -4.57 11.48 5.38
C GLY A 42 -3.34 12.27 5.80
N MET A 43 -3.50 13.59 5.76
CA MET A 43 -2.44 14.53 6.12
C MET A 43 -2.43 14.79 7.63
N GLN A 44 -1.25 15.00 8.19
CA GLN A 44 -1.09 15.63 9.51
C GLN A 44 -0.94 17.14 9.36
N ASN A 45 -1.44 17.93 10.31
CA ASN A 45 -1.26 19.37 10.32
C ASN A 45 0.24 19.76 10.34
N TYR A 46 0.70 20.51 9.33
CA TYR A 46 2.11 20.91 9.20
C TYR A 46 2.57 21.83 10.32
N PHE A 47 1.69 22.70 10.82
CA PHE A 47 2.02 23.57 11.94
C PHE A 47 2.37 22.77 13.21
N SER A 48 1.70 21.62 13.44
CA SER A 48 2.02 20.78 14.60
C SER A 48 3.38 20.11 14.50
N LEU A 49 3.83 19.81 13.27
CA LEU A 49 5.17 19.28 12.99
C LEU A 49 6.24 20.36 13.13
N GLU A 50 6.03 21.51 12.49
CA GLU A 50 6.98 22.64 12.53
C GLU A 50 7.17 23.18 13.96
N SER A 51 6.10 23.27 14.75
CA SER A 51 6.17 23.68 16.15
C SER A 51 6.97 22.73 17.04
N LYS A 52 7.19 21.49 16.60
CA LYS A 52 8.07 20.50 17.23
C LYS A 52 9.46 20.43 16.59
N GLY A 53 9.77 21.36 15.68
CA GLY A 53 11.09 21.49 15.06
C GLY A 53 11.37 20.51 13.93
N VAL A 54 10.34 19.87 13.38
CA VAL A 54 10.51 18.97 12.22
C VAL A 54 10.89 19.78 10.97
N ASP A 55 11.99 19.41 10.32
CA ASP A 55 12.43 19.94 9.03
C ASP A 55 11.56 19.39 7.89
N LEU A 56 10.30 19.83 7.89
CA LEU A 56 9.24 19.31 7.04
C LEU A 56 9.43 19.63 5.54
N TRP A 57 10.24 20.64 5.25
CA TRP A 57 10.47 21.14 3.89
C TRP A 57 11.71 20.54 3.23
N ASN A 58 12.52 19.81 3.98
CA ASN A 58 13.61 19.04 3.43
C ASN A 58 13.08 17.79 2.70
N GLN A 59 12.97 17.92 1.38
CA GLN A 59 12.54 16.86 0.47
C GLN A 59 13.70 16.05 -0.10
N SER A 60 14.91 16.16 0.47
CA SER A 60 16.01 15.27 0.09
C SER A 60 15.66 13.81 0.45
N GLN A 61 16.39 12.84 -0.10
CA GLN A 61 16.14 11.41 0.16
C GLN A 61 16.16 11.07 1.66
N GLU A 62 17.05 11.73 2.40
CA GLU A 62 17.23 11.58 3.85
C GLU A 62 16.59 12.71 4.67
N GLY A 63 15.69 13.49 4.06
CA GLY A 63 15.02 14.59 4.74
C GLY A 63 14.09 14.11 5.85
N GLN A 64 14.06 14.84 6.96
CA GLN A 64 13.23 14.52 8.13
C GLN A 64 11.73 14.48 7.80
N ARG A 65 11.29 15.18 6.75
CA ARG A 65 9.94 15.06 6.17
C ARG A 65 9.48 13.60 6.04
N TRP A 66 10.37 12.69 5.65
CA TRP A 66 10.03 11.29 5.40
C TRP A 66 10.16 10.40 6.65
N GLU A 67 10.52 10.98 7.79
CA GLU A 67 10.42 10.33 9.11
C GLU A 67 9.04 10.51 9.73
N VAL A 68 8.30 11.54 9.30
CA VAL A 68 6.89 11.73 9.65
C VAL A 68 6.10 10.54 9.14
N PHE A 69 5.44 9.85 10.06
CA PHE A 69 4.83 8.55 9.82
C PHE A 69 3.86 8.59 8.64
N ARG A 70 2.92 9.55 8.62
CA ARG A 70 1.92 9.70 7.53
C ARG A 70 2.49 10.14 6.19
N LEU A 71 3.74 10.61 6.11
CA LEU A 71 4.40 11.01 4.87
C LEU A 71 5.30 9.91 4.29
N ASN A 72 5.55 8.86 5.06
CA ASN A 72 6.42 7.74 4.73
C ASN A 72 5.67 6.61 4.00
N ASN A 73 6.35 5.89 3.11
CA ASN A 73 5.78 4.77 2.34
C ASN A 73 5.21 3.62 3.19
N MET A 74 5.75 3.40 4.38
CA MET A 74 5.25 2.35 5.28
C MET A 74 3.85 2.65 5.85
N ALA A 75 3.35 3.89 5.72
CA ALA A 75 2.01 4.28 6.16
C ALA A 75 0.95 4.24 5.04
N HIS A 76 1.29 3.75 3.85
CA HIS A 76 0.40 3.73 2.69
C HIS A 76 0.20 2.32 2.11
N ASN A 77 -0.82 2.17 1.27
CA ASN A 77 -1.23 0.92 0.63
C ASN A 77 -0.29 0.52 -0.52
N THR A 78 1.02 0.42 -0.25
CA THR A 78 2.09 0.28 -1.25
C THR A 78 3.11 -0.80 -0.90
N LEU A 79 4.11 -0.97 -1.76
CA LEU A 79 5.27 -1.83 -1.54
C LEU A 79 6.39 -1.06 -0.83
N THR A 80 7.12 -1.76 0.02
CA THR A 80 8.40 -1.35 0.59
C THR A 80 9.44 -2.43 0.33
N ILE A 81 10.62 -2.04 -0.14
CA ILE A 81 11.71 -2.97 -0.48
C ILE A 81 12.87 -2.76 0.46
N ASN A 82 13.35 -3.82 1.11
CA ASN A 82 14.46 -3.80 2.06
C ASN A 82 14.29 -2.82 3.24
N GLY A 83 13.05 -2.41 3.53
CA GLY A 83 12.77 -1.35 4.51
C GLY A 83 13.13 0.06 4.03
N ASN A 84 13.53 0.23 2.77
CA ASN A 84 13.95 1.50 2.22
C ASN A 84 12.76 2.40 1.89
N ARG A 85 12.98 3.71 2.01
CA ARG A 85 12.05 4.73 1.52
C ARG A 85 11.91 4.65 0.00
N HIS A 86 10.76 5.10 -0.50
CA HIS A 86 10.63 5.36 -1.95
C HIS A 86 11.68 6.39 -2.38
N LEU A 87 12.19 6.26 -3.62
CA LEU A 87 13.15 7.24 -4.13
C LEU A 87 12.46 8.58 -4.41
N VAL A 88 12.99 9.68 -3.88
CA VAL A 88 12.33 11.00 -3.96
C VAL A 88 12.19 11.49 -5.40
N ASN A 89 13.17 11.20 -6.25
CA ASN A 89 13.15 11.58 -7.68
C ASN A 89 12.42 10.57 -8.57
N SER A 90 11.80 9.54 -7.99
CA SER A 90 11.03 8.55 -8.75
C SER A 90 9.71 9.10 -9.26
N HIS A 91 9.12 8.38 -10.21
CA HIS A 91 7.79 8.64 -10.72
C HIS A 91 7.11 7.31 -11.08
N ALA A 92 5.97 7.03 -10.45
CA ALA A 92 5.14 5.88 -10.79
C ALA A 92 4.11 6.27 -11.86
N THR A 93 4.25 5.71 -13.06
CA THR A 93 3.46 6.12 -14.23
C THR A 93 2.36 5.12 -14.53
N PHE A 94 1.15 5.60 -14.85
CA PHE A 94 0.08 4.74 -15.36
C PHE A 94 0.42 4.31 -16.78
N GLU A 95 0.68 3.02 -16.98
CA GLU A 95 0.95 2.45 -18.30
C GLU A 95 -0.34 2.11 -19.06
N GLN A 96 -1.38 1.70 -18.34
CA GLN A 96 -2.63 1.22 -18.93
C GLN A 96 -3.80 1.38 -17.96
N THR A 97 -4.96 1.79 -18.45
CA THR A 97 -6.25 1.74 -17.72
C THR A 97 -7.13 0.61 -18.26
N PHE A 98 -8.03 0.12 -17.41
CA PHE A 98 -9.02 -0.89 -17.75
C PHE A 98 -10.41 -0.35 -17.39
N GLU A 99 -11.35 -0.42 -18.33
CA GLU A 99 -12.72 0.07 -18.17
C GLU A 99 -13.69 -0.92 -18.83
N THR A 100 -13.68 -2.16 -18.35
CA THR A 100 -14.51 -3.26 -18.87
C THR A 100 -15.38 -3.85 -17.76
N ASN A 101 -16.36 -4.67 -18.12
CA ASN A 101 -17.18 -5.38 -17.12
C ASN A 101 -16.37 -6.42 -16.34
N GLU A 102 -15.28 -6.90 -16.91
CA GLU A 102 -14.41 -7.93 -16.35
C GLU A 102 -13.33 -7.35 -15.45
N ARG A 103 -12.88 -6.12 -15.76
CA ARG A 103 -11.76 -5.44 -15.11
C ARG A 103 -11.89 -3.92 -15.20
N LYS A 104 -11.88 -3.25 -14.05
CA LYS A 104 -11.81 -1.78 -13.91
C LYS A 104 -10.62 -1.38 -13.05
N GLY A 105 -9.67 -0.61 -13.57
CA GLY A 105 -8.47 -0.25 -12.79
C GLY A 105 -7.30 0.24 -13.62
N VAL A 106 -6.08 0.06 -13.12
CA VAL A 106 -4.87 0.60 -13.75
C VAL A 106 -3.65 -0.31 -13.54
N LYS A 107 -2.75 -0.32 -14.52
CA LYS A 107 -1.39 -0.83 -14.42
C LYS A 107 -0.40 0.33 -14.29
N ILE A 108 0.51 0.21 -13.34
CA ILE A 108 1.47 1.22 -12.94
C ILE A 108 2.87 0.65 -13.12
N ASP A 109 3.74 1.40 -13.79
CA ASP A 109 5.18 1.18 -13.70
C ASP A 109 5.71 1.86 -12.44
N MET A 110 6.26 1.06 -11.53
CA MET A 110 6.87 1.52 -10.28
C MET A 110 8.38 1.27 -10.27
N THR A 111 8.99 0.97 -11.42
CA THR A 111 10.40 0.60 -11.52
C THR A 111 11.31 1.70 -10.97
N SER A 112 11.04 2.96 -11.30
CA SER A 112 11.84 4.09 -10.80
C SER A 112 11.75 4.28 -9.28
N VAL A 113 10.68 3.80 -8.63
CA VAL A 113 10.46 3.94 -7.17
C VAL A 113 11.46 3.11 -6.37
N PHE A 114 11.91 2.00 -6.95
CA PHE A 114 12.78 1.01 -6.31
C PHE A 114 14.06 0.75 -7.10
N ALA A 115 14.48 1.68 -7.94
CA ALA A 115 15.56 1.48 -8.93
C ALA A 115 16.89 1.03 -8.32
N ASP A 116 17.15 1.37 -7.06
CA ASP A 116 18.37 0.98 -6.35
C ASP A 116 18.39 -0.51 -5.93
N CYS A 117 17.24 -1.18 -5.89
CA CYS A 117 17.13 -2.54 -5.36
C CYS A 117 16.43 -3.53 -6.32
N ILE A 118 15.55 -3.05 -7.19
CA ILE A 118 14.71 -3.88 -8.06
C ILE A 118 14.85 -3.40 -9.51
N LYS A 119 15.17 -4.32 -10.43
CA LYS A 119 15.36 -4.01 -11.86
C LYS A 119 14.07 -3.58 -12.55
N LYS A 120 12.93 -4.15 -12.13
CA LYS A 120 11.60 -3.83 -12.67
C LYS A 120 10.52 -4.10 -11.65
N THR A 121 9.60 -3.16 -11.50
CA THR A 121 8.41 -3.33 -10.66
C THR A 121 7.19 -2.81 -11.40
N THR A 122 6.18 -3.65 -11.59
CA THR A 122 4.88 -3.21 -12.10
C THR A 122 3.77 -3.67 -11.16
N ARG A 123 2.84 -2.77 -10.89
CA ARG A 123 1.67 -3.03 -10.05
C ARG A 123 0.41 -2.86 -10.87
N THR A 124 -0.52 -3.80 -10.76
CA THR A 124 -1.84 -3.67 -11.37
C THR A 124 -2.91 -3.74 -10.30
N VAL A 125 -3.69 -2.67 -10.14
CA VAL A 125 -4.76 -2.58 -9.15
C VAL A 125 -6.08 -2.45 -9.87
N TYR A 126 -7.03 -3.32 -9.57
CA TYR A 126 -8.31 -3.34 -10.27
C TYR A 126 -9.43 -4.00 -9.46
N LEU A 127 -10.66 -3.69 -9.87
CA LEU A 127 -11.87 -4.40 -9.49
C LEU A 127 -12.15 -5.49 -10.54
N ASN A 128 -12.37 -6.73 -10.09
CA ASN A 128 -12.80 -7.83 -10.96
C ASN A 128 -14.30 -7.70 -11.33
N LYS A 129 -14.83 -8.70 -12.05
CA LYS A 129 -16.25 -8.72 -12.46
C LYS A 129 -17.26 -8.64 -11.30
N GLU A 130 -16.88 -9.05 -10.10
CA GLU A 130 -17.73 -8.99 -8.90
C GLU A 130 -17.44 -7.74 -8.05
N ASP A 131 -16.73 -6.78 -8.63
CA ASP A 131 -16.20 -5.59 -8.00
C ASP A 131 -15.36 -5.89 -6.74
N GLU A 132 -14.60 -6.98 -6.75
CA GLU A 132 -13.64 -7.31 -5.67
C GLU A 132 -12.26 -6.76 -6.01
N LEU A 133 -11.56 -6.24 -5.01
CA LEU A 133 -10.22 -5.70 -5.18
C LEU A 133 -9.22 -6.82 -5.48
N VAL A 134 -8.43 -6.58 -6.53
CA VAL A 134 -7.27 -7.39 -6.91
C VAL A 134 -6.06 -6.49 -7.11
N VAL A 135 -4.94 -6.86 -6.48
CA VAL A 135 -3.63 -6.23 -6.63
C VAL A 135 -2.64 -7.28 -7.14
N GLU A 136 -2.08 -7.06 -8.33
CA GLU A 136 -1.08 -7.92 -8.95
C GLU A 136 0.26 -7.17 -8.99
N ASP A 137 1.25 -7.68 -8.27
CA ASP A 137 2.58 -7.09 -8.18
C ASP A 137 3.59 -8.02 -8.87
N GLU A 138 4.29 -7.50 -9.89
CA GLU A 138 5.38 -8.18 -10.60
C GLU A 138 6.70 -7.47 -10.29
N LEU A 139 7.68 -8.24 -9.80
CA LEU A 139 9.01 -7.73 -9.42
C LEU A 139 10.11 -8.56 -10.08
N VAL A 140 11.14 -7.90 -10.59
CA VAL A 140 12.35 -8.53 -11.11
C VAL A 140 13.54 -8.06 -10.29
N THR A 141 14.11 -8.94 -9.47
CA THR A 141 15.28 -8.64 -8.63
C THR A 141 16.57 -8.52 -9.44
N GLY A 142 17.50 -7.73 -8.90
CA GLY A 142 18.87 -7.65 -9.39
C GLY A 142 19.75 -8.82 -8.93
N GLY A 143 21.07 -8.62 -8.94
CA GLY A 143 22.03 -9.63 -8.46
C GLY A 143 21.96 -9.90 -6.94
N GLU A 144 21.10 -9.17 -6.22
CA GLU A 144 20.88 -9.30 -4.79
C GLU A 144 19.46 -9.76 -4.47
N GLN A 145 19.32 -10.41 -3.32
CA GLN A 145 18.01 -10.73 -2.76
C GLN A 145 17.30 -9.46 -2.28
N ALA A 146 15.98 -9.50 -2.23
CA ALA A 146 15.18 -8.37 -1.73
C ALA A 146 14.12 -8.85 -0.74
N MET A 147 13.95 -8.14 0.37
CA MET A 147 12.78 -8.26 1.24
C MET A 147 11.67 -7.36 0.71
N VAL A 148 10.52 -7.94 0.41
CA VAL A 148 9.32 -7.19 0.00
C VAL A 148 8.36 -7.16 1.17
N THR A 149 7.93 -5.96 1.56
CA THR A 149 6.82 -5.73 2.49
C THR A 149 5.66 -5.13 1.69
N TRP A 150 4.52 -5.82 1.67
CA TRP A 150 3.27 -5.35 1.07
C TRP A 150 2.35 -4.89 2.19
N ILE A 151 1.79 -3.69 2.08
CA ILE A 151 0.98 -3.06 3.12
C ILE A 151 -0.39 -2.65 2.59
N MET A 152 -1.40 -2.84 3.43
CA MET A 152 -2.69 -2.18 3.36
C MET A 152 -3.07 -1.66 4.76
N VAL A 153 -3.44 -0.39 4.85
CA VAL A 153 -3.99 0.29 6.03
C VAL A 153 -5.49 0.06 6.05
N THR A 154 -6.03 -0.33 7.20
CA THR A 154 -7.44 -0.64 7.38
C THR A 154 -7.93 -0.18 8.76
N PRO A 155 -9.18 0.28 8.88
CA PRO A 155 -9.82 0.48 10.19
C PRO A 155 -10.29 -0.85 10.81
N ALA A 156 -10.49 -1.87 9.97
CA ALA A 156 -11.02 -3.17 10.37
C ALA A 156 -10.15 -3.87 11.43
N ASP A 157 -10.82 -4.62 12.30
CA ASP A 157 -10.19 -5.65 13.11
C ASP A 157 -9.61 -6.73 12.20
N ALA A 158 -8.37 -7.16 12.47
CA ALA A 158 -7.68 -8.14 11.64
C ALA A 158 -7.22 -9.36 12.42
N ARG A 159 -7.34 -10.53 11.79
CA ARG A 159 -6.83 -11.80 12.31
C ARG A 159 -6.14 -12.59 11.22
N ILE A 160 -4.89 -12.96 11.43
CA ILE A 160 -4.20 -13.94 10.57
C ILE A 160 -4.84 -15.31 10.82
N ILE A 161 -5.42 -15.91 9.78
CA ILE A 161 -6.13 -17.19 9.90
C ILE A 161 -5.40 -18.35 9.21
N SER A 162 -4.42 -18.06 8.36
CA SER A 162 -3.60 -19.08 7.70
C SER A 162 -2.28 -18.47 7.19
N LYS A 163 -1.44 -19.29 6.55
CA LYS A 163 -0.13 -18.89 6.01
C LYS A 163 -0.19 -17.78 4.95
N ASN A 164 -1.36 -17.53 4.35
CA ASN A 164 -1.50 -16.58 3.26
C ASN A 164 -2.81 -15.76 3.34
N GLN A 165 -3.46 -15.75 4.51
CA GLN A 165 -4.76 -15.11 4.67
C GLN A 165 -4.91 -14.32 5.97
N ILE A 166 -5.56 -13.17 5.85
CA ILE A 166 -6.03 -12.34 6.96
C ILE A 166 -7.54 -12.15 6.79
N GLU A 167 -8.30 -12.45 7.85
CA GLU A 167 -9.71 -12.08 7.97
C GLU A 167 -9.80 -10.66 8.53
N LEU A 168 -10.62 -9.81 7.90
CA LEU A 168 -10.92 -8.45 8.31
C LEU A 168 -12.40 -8.34 8.70
N THR A 169 -12.69 -7.66 9.80
CA THR A 169 -14.07 -7.38 10.26
C THR A 169 -14.26 -5.91 10.51
N GLU A 170 -15.27 -5.31 9.89
CA GLU A 170 -15.59 -3.88 10.03
C GLU A 170 -17.09 -3.67 9.83
N ALA A 171 -17.72 -2.85 10.68
CA ALA A 171 -19.16 -2.56 10.64
C ALA A 171 -20.08 -3.81 10.49
N GLY A 172 -19.72 -4.93 11.11
CA GLY A 172 -20.46 -6.20 11.04
C GLY A 172 -20.30 -6.96 9.71
N GLN A 173 -19.52 -6.43 8.77
CA GLN A 173 -19.15 -7.09 7.52
C GLN A 173 -17.78 -7.74 7.65
N ARG A 174 -17.46 -8.69 6.77
CA ARG A 174 -16.16 -9.36 6.75
C ARG A 174 -15.58 -9.47 5.35
N MET A 175 -14.26 -9.35 5.28
CA MET A 175 -13.47 -9.55 4.07
C MET A 175 -12.33 -10.52 4.35
N LEU A 176 -11.91 -11.24 3.31
CA LEU A 176 -10.76 -12.11 3.33
C LEU A 176 -9.68 -11.55 2.42
N LEU A 177 -8.58 -11.09 3.02
CA LEU A 177 -7.35 -10.77 2.31
C LEU A 177 -6.60 -12.07 2.05
N THR A 178 -6.39 -12.43 0.78
CA THR A 178 -5.66 -13.64 0.38
C THR A 178 -4.51 -13.27 -0.54
N VAL A 179 -3.34 -13.85 -0.27
CA VAL A 179 -2.14 -13.70 -1.11
C VAL A 179 -1.88 -15.02 -1.84
N THR A 180 -1.73 -14.96 -3.16
CA THR A 180 -1.32 -16.07 -4.00
C THR A 180 0.06 -15.78 -4.57
N SER A 181 1.02 -16.66 -4.30
CA SER A 181 2.38 -16.56 -4.83
C SER A 181 3.05 -17.94 -4.89
N LEU A 182 4.09 -18.09 -5.72
CA LEU A 182 4.89 -19.31 -5.79
C LEU A 182 5.84 -19.48 -4.58
N LYS A 183 6.01 -18.43 -3.78
CA LYS A 183 6.85 -18.41 -2.59
C LYS A 183 6.00 -18.29 -1.34
N ASP A 184 6.53 -18.78 -0.24
CA ASP A 184 5.90 -18.54 1.05
C ASP A 184 5.94 -17.05 1.38
N VAL A 185 4.87 -16.61 2.02
CA VAL A 185 4.70 -15.27 2.55
C VAL A 185 4.52 -15.38 4.06
N GLU A 186 4.97 -14.38 4.79
CA GLU A 186 4.66 -14.25 6.20
C GLU A 186 3.59 -13.17 6.36
N MET A 187 2.37 -13.56 6.74
CA MET A 187 1.30 -12.60 6.99
C MET A 187 1.62 -11.78 8.24
N LYS A 188 1.32 -10.48 8.19
CA LYS A 188 1.65 -9.54 9.26
C LYS A 188 0.49 -8.59 9.56
N ILE A 189 0.43 -8.19 10.82
CA ILE A 189 -0.41 -7.10 11.32
C ILE A 189 0.52 -6.16 12.09
N TRP A 190 0.49 -4.86 11.78
CA TRP A 190 1.29 -3.83 12.44
C TRP A 190 0.40 -2.75 13.04
N SER A 191 0.82 -2.20 14.17
CA SER A 191 0.19 -1.02 14.77
C SER A 191 0.52 0.25 13.97
N ASN A 192 -0.45 1.18 13.88
CA ASN A 192 -0.23 2.56 13.42
C ASN A 192 0.15 3.53 14.56
N THR A 193 0.50 3.03 15.75
CA THR A 193 1.12 3.84 16.79
C THR A 193 2.45 4.38 16.27
N PRO A 194 2.58 5.70 16.07
CA PRO A 194 3.81 6.26 15.54
C PRO A 194 4.93 6.21 16.59
N SER A 195 6.17 6.21 16.12
CA SER A 195 7.36 6.15 16.98
C SER A 195 7.82 7.51 17.48
N HIS A 196 7.51 8.59 16.76
CA HIS A 196 7.93 9.93 17.13
C HIS A 196 6.84 10.68 17.89
N ASP A 197 7.24 11.49 18.85
CA ASP A 197 6.33 12.33 19.62
C ASP A 197 5.67 13.42 18.77
N TYR A 198 6.25 13.77 17.61
CA TYR A 198 5.72 14.74 16.67
C TYR A 198 4.64 14.20 15.76
N ASP A 199 4.52 12.88 15.60
CA ASP A 199 3.51 12.27 14.75
C ASP A 199 2.13 12.29 15.43
N GLU A 200 1.10 12.53 14.63
CA GLU A 200 -0.29 12.44 15.06
C GLU A 200 -0.68 10.97 15.29
N SER A 201 -1.48 10.73 16.33
CA SER A 201 -1.99 9.39 16.61
C SER A 201 -2.93 8.92 15.49
N ASN A 202 -2.94 7.60 15.26
CA ASN A 202 -3.76 6.95 14.25
C ASN A 202 -4.67 5.91 14.94
N PRO A 203 -5.54 6.34 15.87
CA PRO A 203 -6.41 5.41 16.59
C PRO A 203 -7.31 4.66 15.59
N GLU A 204 -7.76 3.47 15.98
CA GLU A 204 -8.76 2.71 15.22
C GLU A 204 -8.30 2.36 13.79
N SER A 205 -6.99 2.25 13.58
CA SER A 205 -6.43 1.79 12.32
C SER A 205 -5.18 0.95 12.56
N ILE A 206 -4.96 0.00 11.66
CA ILE A 206 -3.80 -0.88 11.65
C ILE A 206 -3.29 -1.04 10.22
N ARG A 207 -2.11 -1.66 10.07
CA ARG A 207 -1.62 -2.15 8.79
C ARG A 207 -1.71 -3.66 8.77
N VAL A 208 -2.14 -4.21 7.65
CA VAL A 208 -2.18 -5.63 7.37
C VAL A 208 -1.46 -5.90 6.07
N GLY A 209 -0.93 -7.10 5.89
CA GLY A 209 -0.24 -7.46 4.67
C GLY A 209 0.69 -8.62 4.88
N PHE A 210 1.82 -8.60 4.19
CA PHE A 210 2.78 -9.69 4.26
C PHE A 210 4.20 -9.24 3.94
N GLU A 211 5.14 -10.08 4.36
CA GLU A 211 6.54 -10.00 4.00
C GLU A 211 6.96 -11.25 3.21
N THR A 212 7.89 -11.08 2.27
CA THR A 212 8.45 -12.22 1.54
C THR A 212 9.83 -11.88 0.99
N ARG A 213 10.72 -12.87 0.99
CA ARG A 213 12.09 -12.73 0.48
C ARG A 213 12.18 -13.22 -0.95
N LEU A 214 12.54 -12.31 -1.85
CA LEU A 214 12.82 -12.61 -3.24
C LEU A 214 14.29 -13.02 -3.42
N PRO A 215 14.56 -14.12 -4.14
CA PRO A 215 15.92 -14.47 -4.53
C PRO A 215 16.45 -13.49 -5.58
N ALA A 216 17.77 -13.41 -5.73
CA ALA A 216 18.42 -12.67 -6.80
C ALA A 216 18.05 -13.20 -8.19
N ASP A 217 18.13 -12.32 -9.19
CA ASP A 217 17.94 -12.56 -10.63
C ASP A 217 16.67 -13.36 -10.96
N ARG A 218 15.55 -12.98 -10.32
CA ARG A 218 14.29 -13.72 -10.41
C ARG A 218 13.12 -12.79 -10.64
N LYS A 219 12.25 -13.19 -11.57
CA LYS A 219 10.91 -12.61 -11.73
C LYS A 219 9.92 -13.26 -10.78
N SER A 220 9.24 -12.48 -9.97
CA SER A 220 8.25 -12.92 -8.98
C SER A 220 6.92 -12.22 -9.22
N LEU A 221 5.83 -12.95 -8.95
CA LEU A 221 4.46 -12.45 -9.10
C LEU A 221 3.70 -12.73 -7.80
N PHE A 222 3.01 -11.69 -7.32
CA PHE A 222 2.09 -11.76 -6.19
C PHE A 222 0.71 -11.32 -6.66
N LYS A 223 -0.32 -12.05 -6.24
CA LYS A 223 -1.71 -11.63 -6.41
C LYS A 223 -2.38 -11.58 -5.06
N THR A 224 -2.75 -10.38 -4.63
CA THR A 224 -3.51 -10.14 -3.41
C THR A 224 -4.96 -9.82 -3.78
N THR A 225 -5.91 -10.49 -3.13
CA THR A 225 -7.34 -10.24 -3.32
C THR A 225 -8.00 -9.87 -2.00
N LEU A 226 -9.01 -9.01 -2.06
CA LEU A 226 -9.88 -8.72 -0.92
C LEU A 226 -11.34 -9.00 -1.28
N VAL A 227 -11.87 -10.07 -0.72
CA VAL A 227 -13.14 -10.71 -1.13
C VAL A 227 -14.10 -10.77 0.07
N PRO A 228 -15.39 -10.42 -0.08
CA PRO A 228 -16.38 -10.59 0.98
C PRO A 228 -16.49 -12.05 1.45
N ILE A 229 -16.70 -12.27 2.75
CA ILE A 229 -16.98 -13.60 3.30
C ILE A 229 -18.18 -13.59 4.26
N GLY A 230 -19.10 -14.54 4.05
CA GLY A 230 -20.37 -14.62 4.79
C GLY A 230 -21.54 -14.19 3.96
#